data_AF-A0A4P5TD78-F1
#
_entry.id   AF-A0A4P5TD78-F1
#
_cell.length_a   1.000
_cell.length_b   1.000
_cell.length_c   1.000
_cell.angle_alpha   90.00
_cell.angle_beta   90.00
_cell.angle_gamma   90.00
#
_symmetry.space_group_name_H-M   'P 1'
#
loop_
_entity.id
_entity.type
_entity.pdbx_description
1 polymer ?
#
loop_
_entity_poly.entity_id
_entity_poly.type
_entity_poly.pdbx_seq_one_letter_code
_entity_poly.pdbx_strand_id
1 'polypeptide(L)' 'MNKNIKPVLRRHSPPQNRKPVRCIETGVVYACVRDAADLLIEDEICVSPEDIRKVCLGRRATAGRLRWEYVDDLSVI' A
#
# COMPACT_ATOMS: atom_id res chain seq x y z
N MET A 1 -4.23 -13.27 29.83
CA MET A 1 -3.73 -13.05 28.45
C MET A 1 -4.69 -12.10 27.76
N ASN A 2 -4.34 -10.82 27.61
CA ASN A 2 -5.32 -9.80 27.21
C ASN A 2 -4.84 -9.17 25.90
N LYS A 3 -5.29 -9.73 24.77
CA LYS A 3 -5.06 -9.11 23.45
C LYS A 3 -6.03 -7.93 23.32
N ASN A 4 -5.60 -6.76 23.81
CA ASN A 4 -6.31 -5.51 23.58
C ASN A 4 -5.99 -5.04 22.16
N ILE A 5 -6.69 -5.63 21.18
CA ILE A 5 -6.62 -5.18 19.79
C ILE A 5 -7.46 -3.91 19.73
N LYS A 6 -6.83 -2.76 19.94
CA LYS A 6 -7.46 -1.47 19.64
C LYS A 6 -7.57 -1.36 18.11
N PRO A 7 -8.72 -0.97 17.54
CA PRO A 7 -8.78 -0.68 16.11
C PRO A 7 -7.87 0.52 15.87
N VAL A 8 -6.76 0.28 15.17
CA VAL A 8 -5.76 1.30 14.87
C VAL A 8 -6.32 2.17 13.73
N LEU A 9 -7.31 3.00 14.03
CA LEU A 9 -7.57 4.20 13.23
C LEU A 9 -6.46 5.21 13.56
N ARG A 10 -5.22 4.90 13.17
CA ARG A 10 -4.08 5.82 13.32
C ARG A 10 -4.27 6.94 12.31
N ARG A 11 -4.93 8.02 12.75
CA ARG A 11 -4.79 9.38 12.22
C ARG A 11 -3.33 9.85 12.41
N HIS A 12 -2.40 9.22 11.71
CA HIS A 12 -1.07 9.78 11.49
C HIS A 12 -1.24 10.82 10.40
N SER A 13 -1.18 12.10 10.78
CA SER A 13 -1.07 13.24 9.87
C SER A 13 -0.22 12.84 8.67
N PRO A 14 -0.70 12.98 7.42
CA PRO A 14 0.02 12.44 6.28
C PRO A 14 1.41 13.10 6.22
N PRO A 15 2.52 12.34 6.32
CA PRO A 15 3.81 12.88 5.93
C PRO A 15 3.68 13.29 4.46
N GLN A 16 4.17 14.48 4.13
CA GLN A 16 4.01 15.17 2.83
C GLN A 16 4.62 14.42 1.62
N ASN A 17 5.07 13.17 1.79
CA ASN A 17 5.77 12.34 0.80
C ASN A 17 5.07 10.98 0.52
N ARG A 18 3.78 10.83 0.83
CA ARG A 18 3.05 9.60 0.47
C ARG A 18 2.77 9.61 -1.04
N LYS A 19 3.39 8.69 -1.77
CA LYS A 19 3.09 8.45 -3.19
C LYS A 19 1.92 7.47 -3.32
N PRO A 20 0.90 7.77 -4.14
CA PRO A 20 -0.17 6.84 -4.42
C PRO A 20 0.40 5.63 -5.17
N VAL A 21 -0.23 4.48 -4.96
CA VAL A 21 0.18 3.22 -5.59
C VAL A 21 -1.01 2.50 -6.18
N ARG A 22 -0.80 1.84 -7.32
CA ARG A 22 -1.83 1.07 -7.99
C ARG A 22 -1.46 -0.40 -8.00
N CYS A 23 -2.46 -1.23 -7.74
CA CYS A 23 -2.37 -2.67 -8.02
C CYS A 23 -2.66 -2.90 -9.50
N ILE A 24 -1.75 -3.56 -10.21
CA ILE A 24 -1.93 -3.84 -11.66
C ILE A 24 -3.05 -4.86 -11.89
N GLU A 25 -3.17 -5.86 -11.02
CA GLU A 25 -4.11 -6.97 -11.19
C GLU A 25 -5.55 -6.53 -10.96
N THR A 26 -5.79 -5.76 -9.89
CA THR A 26 -7.14 -5.28 -9.54
C THR A 26 -7.46 -3.91 -10.14
N GLY A 27 -6.46 -3.18 -10.62
CA GLY A 27 -6.59 -1.82 -11.12
C GLY A 27 -6.82 -0.75 -10.04
N VAL A 28 -6.97 -1.15 -8.76
CA VAL A 28 -7.28 -0.25 -7.64
C VAL A 28 -6.09 0.65 -7.32
N VAL A 29 -6.37 1.94 -7.19
CA VAL A 29 -5.41 2.95 -6.76
C VAL A 29 -5.63 3.25 -5.28
N TYR A 30 -4.56 3.13 -4.52
CA TYR A 30 -4.50 3.39 -3.10
C TYR A 30 -3.75 4.69 -2.83
N ALA A 31 -4.11 5.39 -1.76
CA ALA A 31 -3.48 6.64 -1.39
C ALA A 31 -1.99 6.46 -1.05
N CYS A 32 -1.59 5.29 -0.54
CA CYS A 32 -0.19 4.93 -0.30
C CYS A 32 0.02 3.41 -0.09
N VAL A 33 1.28 2.97 -0.06
CA VAL A 33 1.65 1.56 0.20
C VAL A 33 1.08 0.97 1.49
N ARG A 34 0.88 1.82 2.53
CA ARG A 34 0.34 1.35 3.81
C ARG A 34 -1.17 1.20 3.78
N ASP A 35 -1.84 2.08 3.05
CA ASP A 35 -3.27 2.01 2.80
C ASP A 35 -3.60 0.75 1.98
N ALA A 36 -2.82 0.49 0.93
CA ALA A 36 -2.87 -0.77 0.19
C ALA A 36 -2.70 -1.98 1.12
N ALA A 37 -1.64 -2.02 1.93
CA ALA A 37 -1.39 -3.14 2.83
C ALA A 37 -2.52 -3.36 3.85
N ASP A 38 -3.18 -2.32 4.34
CA ASP A 38 -4.27 -2.42 5.32
C ASP A 38 -5.55 -2.95 4.67
N LEU A 39 -5.94 -2.38 3.52
CA LEU A 39 -7.14 -2.78 2.78
C LEU A 39 -7.04 -4.20 2.21
N LEU A 40 -5.84 -4.64 1.83
CA LEU A 40 -5.61 -6.00 1.34
C LEU A 40 -5.73 -7.06 2.43
N ILE A 41 -5.61 -6.70 3.72
CA ILE A 41 -5.86 -7.64 4.81
C ILE A 41 -7.33 -8.07 4.81
N GLU A 42 -8.24 -7.17 4.43
CA GLU A 42 -9.67 -7.51 4.27
C GLU A 42 -9.90 -8.52 3.14
N ASP A 43 -9.04 -8.54 2.13
CA ASP A 43 -9.06 -9.44 0.97
C ASP A 43 -8.26 -10.75 1.20
N GLU A 44 -7.88 -11.05 2.45
CA GLU A 44 -6.99 -12.17 2.84
C GLU A 44 -5.58 -12.13 2.22
N ILE A 45 -5.16 -10.98 1.69
CA ILE A 45 -3.85 -10.76 1.07
C ILE A 45 -2.92 -10.09 2.09
N CYS A 46 -2.13 -10.91 2.77
CA CYS A 46 -1.10 -10.40 3.68
C CYS A 46 0.11 -9.90 2.89
N VAL A 47 0.29 -8.58 2.83
CA VAL A 47 1.44 -7.93 2.20
C VAL A 47 2.02 -6.85 3.09
N SER A 48 3.35 -6.76 3.12
CA SER A 48 4.02 -5.70 3.86
C SER A 48 4.18 -4.44 2.99
N PRO A 49 4.01 -3.24 3.56
CA PRO A 49 4.20 -1.98 2.82
C PRO A 49 5.62 -1.83 2.26
N GLU A 50 6.62 -2.40 2.95
CA GLU A 50 8.01 -2.42 2.46
C GLU A 50 8.18 -3.27 1.20
N ASP A 51 7.43 -4.37 1.09
CA ASP A 51 7.47 -5.22 -0.08
C ASP A 51 6.81 -4.56 -1.28
N ILE A 52 5.66 -3.91 -1.08
CA ILE A 52 5.02 -3.08 -2.11
C ILE A 52 6.03 -2.02 -2.60
N ARG A 53 6.69 -1.32 -1.68
CA ARG A 53 7.73 -0.33 -2.02
C ARG A 53 8.87 -0.94 -2.85
N LYS A 54 9.36 -2.12 -2.50
CA LYS A 54 10.41 -2.80 -3.27
C LYS A 54 9.95 -3.16 -4.68
N VAL A 55 8.68 -3.57 -4.85
CA VAL A 55 8.10 -3.85 -6.16
C VAL A 55 8.00 -2.59 -7.01
N CYS A 56 7.46 -1.51 -6.46
CA CYS A 56 7.37 -0.24 -7.18
C CYS A 56 8.75 0.35 -7.55
N LEU A 57 9.81 0.00 -6.81
CA LEU A 57 11.20 0.37 -7.12
C LEU A 57 11.90 -0.60 -8.08
N GLY A 58 11.21 -1.63 -8.59
CA GLY A 58 11.78 -2.66 -9.46
C GLY A 58 12.77 -3.59 -8.75
N ARG A 59 12.88 -3.54 -7.41
CA ARG A 59 13.74 -4.42 -6.61
C ARG A 59 13.10 -5.78 -6.34
N ARG A 60 11.81 -5.94 -6.63
CA ARG A 60 11.06 -7.19 -6.47
C ARG A 60 10.02 -7.29 -7.60
N ALA A 61 9.71 -8.50 -8.05
CA ALA A 61 8.73 -8.70 -9.12
C ALA A 61 7.29 -8.56 -8.64
N THR A 62 6.97 -9.08 -7.45
CA THR A 62 5.61 -9.10 -6.89
C THR A 62 5.63 -8.99 -5.36
N ALA A 63 4.53 -8.51 -4.78
CA ALA A 63 4.30 -8.43 -3.34
C ALA A 63 2.85 -8.86 -3.06
N GLY A 64 2.66 -9.82 -2.14
CA GLY A 64 1.35 -10.41 -1.89
C GLY A 64 0.78 -11.15 -3.11
N ARG A 65 1.64 -11.68 -3.99
CA ARG A 65 1.31 -12.23 -5.32
C ARG A 65 0.77 -11.21 -6.33
N LEU A 66 0.74 -9.93 -5.97
CA LEU A 66 0.27 -8.84 -6.83
C LEU A 66 1.43 -8.00 -7.34
N ARG A 67 1.20 -7.28 -8.44
CA ARG A 67 2.13 -6.29 -9.01
C ARG A 67 1.70 -4.88 -8.64
N TRP A 68 2.68 -4.02 -8.39
CA TRP A 68 2.46 -2.68 -7.84
C TRP A 68 3.25 -1.63 -8.61
N GLU A 69 2.60 -0.51 -8.94
CA GLU A 69 3.25 0.66 -9.54
C GLU A 69 2.98 1.91 -8.70
N TYR A 70 3.91 2.86 -8.69
CA TYR A 70 3.59 4.21 -8.19
C TYR A 70 2.75 4.92 -9.23
N VAL A 71 1.63 5.49 -8.77
CA VAL A 71 0.92 6.46 -9.57
C VAL A 71 1.64 7.79 -9.31
N ASP A 72 2.34 8.28 -10.31
CA ASP A 72 2.83 9.65 -10.26
C ASP A 72 1.64 10.54 -10.60
N ASP A 73 1.28 11.44 -9.69
CA ASP A 73 0.31 12.49 -9.97
C ASP A 73 1.01 13.52 -10.87
N LEU A 74 1.32 13.14 -12.11
CA LEU A 74 1.72 14.07 -13.18
C LEU A 74 0.47 14.78 -13.71
N SER A 75 -0.32 15.33 -12.79
CA SER A 75 -1.34 16.30 -13.14
C SER A 75 -0.66 17.66 -13.19
N VAL A 76 -0.32 18.08 -14.41
CA VAL A 76 -0.19 19.47 -14.86
C VAL A 76 1.22 20.09 -14.73
N ILE A 77 1.87 20.13 -15.92
CA ILE A 77 2.98 20.95 -16.48
C ILE A 77 4.41 20.80 -15.96
#